data_AF-A0A164X7A9-F1
#
_entry.id   AF-A0A164X7A9-F1
#
_cell.length_a   1.000
_cell.length_b   1.000
_cell.length_c   1.000
_cell.angle_alpha   90.00
_cell.angle_beta   90.00
_cell.angle_gamma   90.00
#
_symmetry.space_group_name_H-M   'P 1'
#
loop_
_entity.id
_entity.type
_entity.pdbx_description
1 polymer ?
#
loop_
_entity_poly.entity_id
_entity_poly.type
_entity_poly.pdbx_seq_one_letter_code
_entity_poly.pdbx_strand_id
1 'polypeptide(L)'
;MGMSKGFQDAVVLTQNSAGHCSLSAPSVCTAKYIRDYFREGTLPAEGTVCEVEAHAFPPDVQPSMQANELTAADAQLRNAMRKLSDAFEVPRLGHI
;
A
#
# COMPACT_ATOMS: atom_id res chain seq x y z
N MET A 1 -22.89 0.97 0.89
CA MET A 1 -22.50 1.53 -0.42
C MET A 1 -21.05 1.98 -0.29
N GLY A 2 -20.13 1.61 -1.19
CA GLY A 2 -18.71 2.01 -1.12
C GLY A 2 -18.42 3.31 -1.88
N MET A 3 -17.41 4.08 -1.44
CA MET A 3 -17.10 5.42 -1.97
C MET A 3 -16.90 5.46 -3.50
N SER A 4 -16.25 4.45 -4.08
CA SER A 4 -15.97 4.41 -5.53
C SER A 4 -17.22 4.44 -6.39
N LYS A 5 -18.37 3.92 -5.92
CA LYS A 5 -19.62 3.91 -6.67
C LYS A 5 -20.17 5.31 -7.00
N GLY A 6 -19.70 6.35 -6.32
CA GLY A 6 -20.06 7.74 -6.61
C GLY A 6 -19.27 8.37 -7.76
N PHE A 7 -18.25 7.69 -8.28
CA PHE A 7 -17.35 8.20 -9.31
C PHE A 7 -17.41 7.30 -10.54
N GLN A 8 -17.77 7.87 -11.70
CA GLN A 8 -17.85 7.14 -12.95
C GLN A 8 -16.48 6.53 -13.29
N ASP A 9 -16.49 5.26 -13.72
CA ASP A 9 -15.31 4.47 -14.11
C ASP A 9 -14.26 4.24 -13.00
N ALA A 10 -14.55 4.62 -11.76
CA ALA A 10 -13.64 4.41 -10.64
C ALA A 10 -13.63 2.94 -10.18
N VAL A 11 -12.43 2.42 -9.90
CA VAL A 11 -12.22 1.10 -9.30
C VAL A 11 -11.58 1.24 -7.91
N VAL A 12 -11.65 0.17 -7.10
CA VAL A 12 -11.02 0.11 -5.78
C VAL A 12 -9.74 -0.72 -5.86
N LEU A 13 -8.63 -0.13 -5.41
CA LEU A 13 -7.43 -0.87 -5.06
C LEU A 13 -7.46 -1.19 -3.57
N THR A 14 -7.43 -2.48 -3.23
CA THR A 14 -7.38 -2.91 -1.82
C THR A 14 -5.94 -3.19 -1.42
N GLN A 15 -5.44 -2.54 -0.37
CA GLN A 15 -4.24 -3.00 0.32
C GLN A 15 -4.66 -3.89 1.50
N ASN A 16 -4.26 -5.15 1.48
CA ASN A 16 -4.61 -6.12 2.51
C ASN A 16 -3.66 -5.97 3.72
N SER A 17 -3.98 -5.01 4.59
CA SER A 17 -3.18 -4.71 5.76
C SER A 17 -4.01 -4.22 6.93
N ALA A 18 -3.54 -4.51 8.15
CA ALA A 18 -4.00 -3.84 9.34
C ALA A 18 -3.37 -2.44 9.47
N GLY A 19 -4.10 -1.49 10.06
CA GLY A 19 -3.63 -0.14 10.36
C GLY A 19 -4.56 0.97 9.87
N HIS A 20 -4.19 2.23 10.11
CA HIS A 20 -4.95 3.40 9.65
C HIS A 20 -4.28 4.00 8.41
N CYS A 21 -4.97 3.79 7.29
CA CYS A 21 -4.61 4.09 5.90
C CYS A 21 -3.46 3.24 5.33
N SER A 22 -3.30 3.29 4.00
CA SER A 22 -2.35 2.45 3.25
C SER A 22 -0.88 2.75 3.56
N LEU A 23 -0.58 3.92 4.13
CA LEU A 23 0.79 4.28 4.52
C LEU A 23 1.29 3.50 5.73
N SER A 24 0.42 2.94 6.59
CA SER A 24 0.84 2.26 7.81
C SER A 24 1.57 0.93 7.56
N ALA A 25 1.49 0.40 6.35
CA ALA A 25 2.11 -0.87 5.98
C ALA A 25 2.60 -0.81 4.51
N PRO A 26 3.91 -0.64 4.27
CA PRO A 26 4.46 -0.51 2.92
C PRO A 26 4.18 -1.73 2.03
N SER A 27 3.82 -1.46 0.76
CA SER A 27 3.62 -2.47 -0.29
C SER A 27 4.11 -1.95 -1.64
N VAL A 28 5.08 -2.63 -2.26
CA VAL A 28 5.49 -2.34 -3.65
C VAL A 28 4.32 -2.49 -4.62
N CYS A 29 3.43 -3.47 -4.41
CA CYS A 29 2.26 -3.68 -5.27
C CYS A 29 1.36 -2.43 -5.26
N THR A 30 0.98 -1.95 -4.07
CA THR A 30 0.18 -0.73 -3.93
C THR A 30 0.88 0.48 -4.54
N ALA A 31 2.18 0.63 -4.26
CA ALA A 31 2.96 1.76 -4.73
C ALA A 31 3.06 1.83 -6.26
N LYS A 32 3.15 0.69 -6.94
CA LYS A 32 3.15 0.63 -8.41
C LYS A 32 1.84 1.17 -8.98
N TYR A 33 0.70 0.69 -8.49
CA TYR A 33 -0.60 1.17 -8.97
C TYR A 33 -0.83 2.65 -8.68
N ILE A 34 -0.43 3.14 -7.50
CA ILE A 34 -0.51 4.58 -7.18
C ILE A 34 0.36 5.38 -8.16
N ARG A 35 1.61 4.97 -8.36
CA ARG A 35 2.54 5.64 -9.27
C ARG A 35 2.01 5.64 -10.71
N ASP A 36 1.53 4.51 -11.20
CA ASP A 36 1.10 4.36 -12.59
C ASP A 36 -0.22 5.11 -12.84
N TYR A 37 -1.12 5.19 -11.84
CA TYR A 37 -2.29 6.06 -11.88
C TYR A 37 -1.89 7.54 -12.05
N PHE A 38 -0.98 8.04 -11.22
CA PHE A 38 -0.58 9.46 -11.28
C PHE A 38 0.28 9.81 -12.50
N ARG A 39 1.00 8.85 -13.07
CA ARG A 39 1.88 9.09 -14.23
C ARG A 39 1.18 8.88 -15.57
N GLU A 40 0.39 7.81 -15.66
CA GLU A 40 -0.14 7.30 -16.93
C GLU A 40 -1.68 7.28 -16.96
N GLY A 41 -2.35 7.58 -15.84
CA GLY A 41 -3.82 7.53 -15.75
C GLY A 41 -4.39 6.11 -15.80
N THR A 42 -3.58 5.08 -15.53
CA THR A 42 -4.02 3.68 -15.59
C THR A 42 -4.69 3.25 -14.30
N LEU A 43 -5.67 2.34 -14.43
CA LEU A 43 -6.41 1.78 -13.30
C LEU A 43 -6.06 0.30 -13.11
N PRO A 44 -6.08 -0.21 -11.86
CA PRO A 44 -5.98 -1.64 -11.62
C PRO A 44 -7.19 -2.39 -12.18
N ALA A 45 -7.06 -3.70 -12.34
CA ALA A 45 -8.23 -4.54 -12.61
C ALA A 45 -9.22 -4.47 -11.43
N GLU A 46 -10.51 -4.60 -11.72
CA GLU A 46 -11.53 -4.62 -10.67
C GLU A 46 -11.26 -5.74 -9.66
N GLY A 47 -11.34 -5.43 -8.37
CA GLY A 47 -11.07 -6.38 -7.29
C GLY A 47 -9.59 -6.65 -7.02
N THR A 48 -8.66 -5.85 -7.58
CA THR A 48 -7.23 -5.99 -7.28
C THR A 48 -6.95 -5.82 -5.79
N VAL A 49 -6.23 -6.79 -5.23
CA VAL A 49 -5.75 -6.81 -3.84
C VAL A 49 -4.22 -6.87 -3.83
N CYS A 50 -3.59 -5.98 -3.08
CA CYS A 50 -2.16 -5.95 -2.84
C CYS A 50 -1.85 -6.37 -1.41
N GLU A 51 -1.01 -7.39 -1.25
CA GLU A 51 -0.43 -7.77 0.05
C GLU A 51 0.67 -6.78 0.48
N VAL A 52 1.01 -6.79 1.76
CA VAL A 52 2.07 -5.95 2.34
C VAL A 52 3.36 -6.72 2.55
N GLU A 53 4.47 -5.98 2.59
CA GLU A 53 5.79 -6.59 2.80
C GLU A 53 6.01 -7.09 4.23
N ALA A 54 5.26 -6.55 5.19
CA ALA A 54 5.32 -6.96 6.58
C ALA A 54 3.95 -6.70 7.22
N HIS A 55 3.43 -7.71 7.92
CA HIS A 55 2.25 -7.54 8.75
C HIS A 55 2.67 -7.03 10.13
N ALA A 56 1.89 -6.10 10.69
CA ALA A 56 2.10 -5.59 12.05
C ALA A 56 2.04 -6.72 13.11
N PHE A 57 1.24 -7.75 12.86
CA PHE A 57 1.12 -8.95 13.68
C PHE A 57 1.38 -10.18 12.80
N PRO A 58 2.64 -10.57 12.59
CA PRO A 58 2.95 -11.73 11.78
C PRO A 58 2.51 -13.02 12.48
N PRO A 59 2.01 -14.03 11.76
CA PRO A 59 1.76 -15.35 12.32
C PRO A 59 3.06 -16.03 12.78
N ASP A 60 2.98 -16.88 13.81
CA ASP A 60 4.11 -17.67 14.34
C ASP A 60 4.80 -18.50 13.25
N VAL A 61 4.02 -18.93 12.25
CA VAL A 61 4.50 -19.54 11.02
C VAL A 61 4.39 -18.49 9.92
N GLN A 62 5.50 -17.83 9.61
CA GLN A 62 5.56 -17.00 8.42
C GLN A 62 5.47 -17.93 7.20
N PRO A 63 4.40 -17.88 6.38
CA PRO A 63 4.52 -18.45 5.04
C PRO A 63 5.74 -17.75 4.44
N SER A 64 6.67 -18.53 3.88
CA SER A 64 7.87 -17.98 3.25
C SER A 64 7.39 -16.88 2.30
N MET A 65 7.52 -15.62 2.72
CA MET A 65 7.34 -14.51 1.82
C MET A 65 8.35 -14.83 0.75
N GLN A 66 7.87 -15.25 -0.42
CA GLN A 66 8.73 -15.53 -1.54
C GLN A 66 9.46 -14.21 -1.74
N ALA A 67 10.72 -14.20 -1.33
CA ALA A 67 11.63 -13.10 -1.58
C ALA A 67 11.89 -13.14 -3.07
N ASN A 68 10.87 -12.75 -3.84
CA ASN A 68 11.01 -12.52 -5.24
C ASN A 68 12.06 -11.41 -5.30
N GLU A 69 13.20 -11.69 -5.93
CA GLU A 69 14.25 -10.69 -6.03
C GLU A 69 13.67 -9.43 -6.64
N LEU A 70 13.68 -8.36 -5.86
CA LEU A 70 13.09 -7.11 -6.27
C LEU A 70 14.04 -6.47 -7.27
N THR A 71 13.50 -6.03 -8.39
CA THR A 71 14.27 -5.23 -9.33
C THR A 71 14.81 -3.98 -8.62
N ALA A 72 15.90 -3.40 -9.12
CA ALA A 72 16.45 -2.18 -8.55
C ALA A 72 15.41 -1.05 -8.45
N ALA A 73 14.53 -0.93 -9.46
CA ALA A 73 13.42 0.01 -9.45
C ALA A 73 12.40 -0.28 -8.34
N ASP A 74 12.07 -1.55 -8.11
CA ASP A 74 11.13 -1.95 -7.05
C ASP A 74 11.74 -1.81 -5.65
N ALA A 75 13.05 -2.00 -5.52
CA ALA A 75 13.79 -1.71 -4.29
C ALA A 75 13.76 -0.20 -3.98
N GLN A 76 13.95 0.65 -4.99
CA GLN A 76 13.84 2.10 -4.83
C GLN A 76 12.42 2.52 -4.44
N LEU A 77 11.39 1.96 -5.09
CA LEU A 77 9.99 2.29 -4.79
C LEU A 77 9.59 1.89 -3.37
N ARG A 78 10.00 0.69 -2.92
CA ARG A 78 9.86 0.27 -1.52
C ARG A 78 10.48 1.27 -0.55
N ASN A 79 11.73 1.66 -0.81
CA ASN A 79 12.46 2.56 0.09
C ASN A 79 11.78 3.92 0.17
N ALA A 80 11.21 4.42 -0.94
CA ALA A 80 10.41 5.65 -0.93
C ALA A 80 9.12 5.50 -0.10
N MET A 81 8.41 4.39 -0.24
CA MET A 81 7.20 4.13 0.55
C MET A 81 7.49 3.99 2.06
N ARG A 82 8.58 3.33 2.43
CA ARG A 82 9.01 3.25 3.84
C ARG A 82 9.28 4.64 4.41
N LYS A 83 10.00 5.49 3.68
CA LYS A 83 10.23 6.88 4.10
C LYS A 83 8.92 7.66 4.29
N LEU A 84 7.93 7.47 3.41
CA LEU A 84 6.61 8.10 3.56
C LEU A 84 5.86 7.59 4.80
N SER A 85 5.91 6.28 5.06
CA SER A 85 5.34 5.66 6.26
C SER A 85 5.99 6.22 7.54
N ASP A 86 7.33 6.29 7.56
CA ASP A 86 8.10 6.73 8.73
C ASP A 86 7.95 8.23 9.02
N ALA A 87 7.76 9.03 7.96
CA ALA A 87 7.57 10.48 8.08
C ALA A 87 6.15 10.88 8.50
N PHE A 88 5.18 9.96 8.48
CA PHE A 88 3.83 10.24 8.91
C PHE A 88 3.75 10.30 10.44
N GLU A 89 3.97 11.48 11.00
CA GLU A 89 3.68 11.74 12.41
C GLU A 89 2.18 11.90 12.61
N VAL A 90 1.56 10.98 13.36
CA VAL A 90 0.18 11.16 13.81
C VAL A 90 0.14 12.42 14.69
N PRO A 91 -0.63 13.46 14.34
CA PRO A 91 -0.73 14.64 15.18
C PRO A 91 -1.20 14.22 16.57
N ARG A 92 -0.42 14.51 17.62
CA ARG A 92 -0.85 14.30 19.01
C ARG A 92 -1.92 15.32 19.34
N LEU A 93 -3.16 15.05 18.95
CA LEU A 93 -4.32 15.79 19.40
C LEU A 93 -4.62 15.40 20.84
N GLY A 94 -3.94 16.04 21.80
CA GLY A 94 -4.21 15.82 23.22
C GLY A 94 -3.04 16.07 24.16
N HIS A 95 -2.41 17.25 24.09
CA HIS A 95 -1.80 17.86 25.27
C HIS A 95 -2.61 19.13 25.58
N ILE A 96 -3.68 18.97 26.37
CA ILE A 96 -4.38 20.05 27.09
C ILE A 96 -4.31 19.69 28.56
#